data_AF-A0A949B499-F1
#
_entry.id   AF-A0A949B499-F1
#
_cell.length_a   1.000
_cell.length_b   1.000
_cell.length_c   1.000
_cell.angle_alpha   90.00
_cell.angle_beta   90.00
_cell.angle_gamma   90.00
#
_symmetry.space_group_name_H-M   'P 1'
#
loop_
_entity.id
_entity.type
_entity.pdbx_description
1 polymer ?
#
loop_
_entity_poly.entity_id
_entity_poly.type
_entity_poly.pdbx_seq_one_letter_code
_entity_poly.pdbx_strand_id
1 'polypeptide(L)' 'MQKKTLTRRTVVDDLIKQLELYRLENRITQVELAKDIGVNFSTVSRWLNGKTRPNKIQQYHLKKFLAKTLKQSVKNS' A
#
# COMPACT_ATOMS: atom_id res chain seq x y z
N MET A 1 12.94 -14.55 -26.30
CA MET A 1 11.65 -14.59 -25.57
C MET A 1 11.88 -14.50 -24.07
N GLN A 2 11.66 -13.34 -23.45
CA GLN A 2 11.54 -13.22 -21.98
C GLN A 2 10.48 -12.15 -21.65
N LYS A 3 9.20 -12.53 -21.61
CA LYS A 3 8.07 -11.66 -21.19
C LYS A 3 7.49 -12.09 -19.83
N LYS A 4 8.27 -12.69 -18.92
CA LYS A 4 7.75 -13.24 -17.65
C LYS A 4 7.92 -12.31 -16.43
N THR A 5 8.55 -11.14 -16.57
CA THR A 5 8.91 -10.24 -15.45
C THR A 5 8.13 -8.93 -15.39
N LEU A 6 7.37 -8.56 -16.42
CA LEU A 6 6.71 -7.25 -16.50
C LEU A 6 5.43 -7.16 -15.64
N THR A 7 4.70 -8.29 -15.50
CA THR A 7 3.39 -8.35 -14.83
C THR A 7 3.46 -8.22 -13.30
N ARG A 8 4.57 -8.62 -12.67
CA ARG A 8 4.73 -8.51 -11.21
C ARG A 8 5.14 -7.10 -10.78
N ARG A 9 5.80 -6.35 -11.67
CA ARG A 9 6.30 -5.01 -11.40
C ARG A 9 5.14 -4.01 -11.26
N THR A 10 4.15 -4.11 -12.14
CA THR A 10 2.98 -3.21 -12.18
C THR A 10 2.09 -3.37 -10.94
N VAL A 11 1.78 -4.60 -10.53
CA VAL A 11 0.85 -4.86 -9.41
C VAL A 11 1.36 -4.32 -8.07
N VAL A 12 2.67 -4.35 -7.82
CA VAL A 12 3.23 -3.82 -6.56
C VAL A 12 3.20 -2.29 -6.55
N ASP A 13 3.41 -1.68 -7.71
CA ASP A 13 3.37 -0.22 -7.84
C ASP A 13 1.93 0.30 -7.67
N ASP A 14 0.94 -0.46 -8.17
CA ASP A 14 -0.48 -0.17 -7.95
C ASP A 14 -0.87 -0.23 -6.46
N LEU A 15 -0.33 -1.19 -5.69
CA LEU A 15 -0.59 -1.27 -4.24
C LEU A 15 -0.03 -0.07 -3.48
N ILE A 16 1.19 0.37 -3.82
CA ILE A 16 1.81 1.53 -3.19
C ILE A 16 1.01 2.79 -3.54
N LYS A 17 0.57 2.92 -4.79
CA LYS A 17 -0.30 4.03 -5.22
C LYS A 17 -1.62 4.06 -4.45
N GLN A 18 -2.29 2.92 -4.29
CA GLN A 18 -3.52 2.83 -3.49
C GLN A 18 -3.29 3.20 -2.02
N LEU A 19 -2.14 2.84 -1.46
CA LEU A 19 -1.78 3.21 -0.10
C LEU A 19 -1.60 4.72 0.07
N GLU A 20 -0.97 5.39 -0.91
CA GLU A 20 -0.81 6.84 -0.90
C GLU A 20 -2.13 7.58 -1.08
N LEU A 21 -3.01 7.08 -1.96
CA LEU A 21 -4.35 7.64 -2.13
C LEU A 21 -5.16 7.54 -0.84
N TYR A 22 -5.18 6.36 -0.20
CA TYR A 22 -5.83 6.19 1.10
C TYR A 22 -5.33 7.21 2.13
N ARG A 23 -4.00 7.40 2.20
CA ARG A 23 -3.36 8.35 3.12
C ARG A 23 -3.88 9.77 2.89
N LEU A 24 -3.93 10.20 1.63
CA LEU A 24 -4.36 11.54 1.24
C LEU A 24 -5.86 11.74 1.47
N GLU A 25 -6.69 10.78 1.10
CA GLU A 25 -8.15 10.82 1.26
C GLU A 25 -8.55 10.90 2.74
N ASN A 26 -7.84 10.18 3.61
CA ASN A 26 -8.09 10.17 5.05
C ASN A 26 -7.31 11.28 5.80
N ARG A 27 -6.51 12.09 5.09
CA ARG A 27 -5.70 13.18 5.64
C ARG A 27 -4.77 12.77 6.79
N ILE A 28 -4.25 11.53 6.73
CA ILE A 28 -3.33 11.01 7.73
C ILE A 28 -1.86 11.21 7.31
N THR A 29 -0.98 11.27 8.29
CA THR A 29 0.46 11.29 8.10
C THR A 29 0.99 9.92 7.70
N GLN A 30 2.21 9.87 7.16
CA GLN A 30 2.88 8.58 6.91
C GLN A 30 3.16 7.80 8.20
N VAL A 31 3.27 8.48 9.35
CA VAL A 31 3.44 7.86 10.67
C VAL A 31 2.15 7.18 11.12
N GLU A 32 1.01 7.86 10.96
CA GLU A 32 -0.31 7.28 11.25
C GLU A 32 -0.63 6.12 10.31
N LEU A 33 -0.37 6.27 9.01
CA LEU A 33 -0.48 5.17 8.07
C LEU A 33 0.37 3.98 8.52
N ALA A 34 1.62 4.19 8.92
CA ALA A 34 2.49 3.11 9.40
C ALA A 34 1.92 2.36 10.62
N LYS A 35 1.29 3.08 11.55
CA LYS A 35 0.57 2.49 12.69
C LYS A 35 -0.62 1.64 12.22
N ASP A 36 -1.40 2.14 11.26
CA ASP A 36 -2.58 1.44 10.73
C ASP A 36 -2.23 0.11 10.04
N ILE A 37 -1.13 0.06 9.29
CA ILE A 37 -0.62 -1.16 8.62
C ILE A 37 0.34 -1.99 9.48
N GLY A 38 0.71 -1.54 10.68
CA GLY A 38 1.54 -2.28 11.62
C GLY A 38 3.01 -2.43 11.19
N VAL A 39 3.59 -1.40 10.58
CA VAL A 39 5.01 -1.36 10.18
C VAL A 39 5.71 -0.11 10.71
N ASN A 40 7.03 -0.06 10.62
CA ASN A 40 7.78 1.13 11.00
C ASN A 40 7.55 2.26 9.96
N PHE A 41 7.51 3.52 10.42
CA PHE A 41 7.44 4.71 9.56
C PHE A 41 8.48 4.69 8.42
N SER A 42 9.72 4.32 8.72
CA SER A 42 10.81 4.25 7.73
C SER A 42 10.51 3.25 6.61
N THR A 43 9.74 2.20 6.90
CA THR A 43 9.30 1.21 5.90
C THR A 43 8.31 1.85 4.93
N VAL A 44 7.29 2.55 5.43
CA VAL A 44 6.30 3.27 4.62
C VAL A 44 6.96 4.35 3.77
N SER A 45 7.82 5.17 4.39
CA SER A 45 8.54 6.23 3.70
C SER A 45 9.38 5.69 2.54
N ARG A 46 10.09 4.58 2.72
CA ARG A 46 10.87 3.96 1.63
C ARG A 46 9.99 3.39 0.52
N TRP A 47 8.79 2.89 0.81
CA TRP A 47 7.87 2.41 -0.22
C TRP A 47 7.27 3.55 -1.04
N LEU A 48 6.75 4.58 -0.37
CA LEU A 48 6.12 5.72 -1.02
C LEU A 48 7.12 6.52 -1.87
N ASN A 49 8.38 6.61 -1.43
CA ASN A 49 9.46 7.24 -2.18
C ASN A 49 10.15 6.31 -3.19
N GLY A 50 9.63 5.10 -3.41
CA GLY A 50 10.16 4.14 -4.39
C GLY A 50 11.56 3.59 -4.07
N LYS A 51 12.08 3.79 -2.85
CA LYS A 51 13.40 3.31 -2.42
C LYS A 51 13.45 1.81 -2.20
N THR A 52 12.35 1.23 -1.75
CA THR A 52 12.22 -0.23 -1.57
C THR A 52 10.82 -0.68 -1.95
N ARG A 53 10.62 -1.98 -2.15
CA ARG A 53 9.29 -2.57 -2.41
C ARG A 53 8.89 -3.48 -1.25
N PRO A 54 7.59 -3.58 -0.92
CA PRO A 54 7.10 -4.53 0.05
C PRO A 54 7.37 -5.96 -0.43
N ASN A 55 7.82 -6.82 0.47
CA ASN A 55 7.96 -8.25 0.21
C ASN A 55 6.59 -8.94 0.10
N LYS A 56 6.57 -10.26 -0.18
CA LYS A 56 5.31 -11.00 -0.37
C LYS A 56 4.36 -10.93 0.85
N ILE A 57 4.90 -11.03 2.06
CA ILE A 57 4.13 -10.97 3.32
C ILE A 57 3.54 -9.57 3.47
N GLN A 58 4.36 -8.54 3.28
CA GLN A 58 3.92 -7.15 3.37
C GLN A 58 2.84 -6.83 2.31
N GLN A 59 3.01 -7.29 1.06
CA GLN A 59 1.98 -7.14 0.02
C GLN A 59 0.65 -7.81 0.40
N TYR A 60 0.68 -8.97 1.05
CA TYR A 60 -0.52 -9.63 1.56
C TYR A 60 -1.23 -8.77 2.61
N HIS A 61 -0.49 -8.23 3.59
CA HIS A 61 -1.07 -7.35 4.61
C HIS A 61 -1.63 -6.06 4.01
N LEU A 62 -0.92 -5.43 3.06
CA LEU A 62 -1.40 -4.22 2.37
C LEU A 62 -2.71 -4.49 1.62
N LYS A 63 -2.80 -5.60 0.87
CA LYS A 63 -4.03 -6.00 0.18
C LYS A 63 -5.19 -6.20 1.15
N LYS A 64 -4.94 -6.88 2.27
CA LYS A 64 -5.95 -7.11 3.31
C LYS A 64 -6.41 -5.80 3.95
N PHE A 65 -5.49 -4.88 4.22
CA PHE A 65 -5.77 -3.55 4.76
C PHE A 65 -6.64 -2.74 3.81
N LEU A 66 -6.22 -2.59 2.54
CA LEU A 66 -6.94 -1.84 1.51
C LEU A 66 -8.33 -2.42 1.23
N ALA A 67 -8.46 -3.74 1.19
CA ALA A 67 -9.76 -4.39 1.02
C ALA A 67 -10.72 -4.16 2.19
N LYS A 68 -10.20 -3.98 3.42
CA LYS A 68 -11.01 -3.65 4.59
C LYS A 68 -11.51 -2.21 4.52
N THR A 69 -10.64 -1.26 4.14
CA THR A 69 -10.98 0.17 4.09
C THR A 69 -11.92 0.52 2.95
N LEU A 70 -11.76 -0.08 1.77
CA LEU A 70 -12.68 0.12 0.63
C LEU A 70 -14.10 -0.40 0.89
N LYS A 71 -14.27 -1.43 1.74
CA LYS A 71 -15.60 -1.90 2.14
C LYS A 71 -16.29 -0.96 3.12
N GLN A 72 -15.53 -0.11 3.80
CA GLN A 72 -16.06 0.82 4.80
C GLN A 72 -16.58 2.10 4.15
N SER A 73 -16.03 2.55 3.02
CA SER A 73 -16.53 3.73 2.29
C SER A 73 -17.90 3.51 1.67
N VAL A 74 -18.18 2.30 1.14
CA VAL A 74 -19.48 1.95 0.51
C VAL A 74 -20.61 1.83 1.54
N LYS A 75 -20.31 1.52 2.81
CA LYS A 75 -21.33 1.38 3.86
C LYS A 75 -21.72 2.71 4.53
N ASN A 76 -20.92 3.75 4.35
CA ASN A 76 -21.12 5.04 5.00
C ASN A 76 -21.68 6.11 4.02
N SER A 77 -22.20 5.69 2.86
CA SER A 77 -22.82 6.53 1.82
C SER A 77 -24.25 6.10 1.55
#